data_AF-A0A6I4J382-F1
#
_entry.id   AF-A0A6I4J382-F1
#
_cell.length_a   1.000
_cell.length_b   1.000
_cell.length_c   1.000
_cell.angle_alpha   90.00
_cell.angle_beta   90.00
_cell.angle_gamma   90.00
#
_symmetry.space_group_name_H-M   'P 1'
#
loop_
_entity.id
_entity.type
_entity.pdbx_description
1 polymer ?
#
loop_
_entity_poly.entity_id
_entity_poly.type
_entity_poly.pdbx_seq_one_letter_code
_entity_poly.pdbx_strand_id
1 'polypeptide(L)'
;MMNELNRISEVTRRNVFDELRLTRVSWAGRLSETDFLSRIFDLKQLPSNDYRVHGLDGDILIHRQRFNDWPDDWVYDDVRLNLLRGPDDVFLQFLCEMIHPVVRPDRAEVASLQGIFNRHLALDGFEIVARTVISGQPIFSGRPLFQTAHAATLAGHRIAHALASDQIAAQITRMETSIDTDPALAIGSAKEFVESICKGILMEAGASLSGSETLPQLVKSVRRVLDLEAAGASNETIKRTVSAIAGLTQGIAELRGQLGSGHGHHPATERPSPAVARLAVGAAVTLGVFLFDHYRNRTAKAAA
;
A
#
# COMPACT_ATOMS: atom_id res chain seq x y z
N MET A 1 -17.22 15.13 -15.88
CA MET A 1 -16.66 14.91 -14.53
C MET A 1 -15.54 13.92 -14.68
N MET A 2 -14.32 14.28 -14.29
CA MET A 2 -13.17 13.38 -14.34
C MET A 2 -13.42 12.23 -13.37
N ASN A 3 -13.55 11.01 -13.89
CA ASN A 3 -13.61 9.81 -13.08
C ASN A 3 -12.26 9.70 -12.37
N GLU A 4 -12.23 9.81 -11.04
CA GLU A 4 -11.06 9.32 -10.30
C GLU A 4 -10.90 7.85 -10.68
N LEU A 5 -9.73 7.49 -11.20
CA LEU A 5 -9.43 6.11 -11.56
C LEU A 5 -9.53 5.27 -10.28
N ASN A 6 -10.38 4.24 -10.28
CA ASN A 6 -10.42 3.24 -9.23
C ASN A 6 -9.00 2.72 -8.98
N ARG A 7 -8.61 2.66 -7.71
CA ARG A 7 -7.29 2.17 -7.29
C ARG A 7 -7.26 0.66 -7.19
N ILE A 8 -8.41 0.02 -6.97
CA ILE A 8 -8.55 -1.44 -7.06
C ILE A 8 -8.92 -1.79 -8.50
N SER A 9 -8.00 -2.46 -9.18
CA SER A 9 -8.11 -2.84 -10.58
C SER A 9 -9.27 -3.82 -10.82
N GLU A 10 -9.83 -3.78 -12.04
CA GLU A 10 -10.85 -4.76 -12.46
C GLU A 10 -10.29 -6.20 -12.37
N VAL A 11 -8.99 -6.39 -12.61
CA VAL A 11 -8.31 -7.69 -12.50
C VAL A 11 -8.40 -8.23 -11.07
N THR A 12 -8.06 -7.42 -10.06
CA THR A 12 -8.16 -7.82 -8.66
C THR A 12 -9.60 -8.12 -8.26
N ARG A 13 -10.57 -7.30 -8.69
CA ARG A 13 -12.00 -7.52 -8.41
C ARG A 13 -12.49 -8.84 -9.00
N ARG A 14 -12.10 -9.15 -10.25
CA ARG A 14 -12.40 -10.44 -10.90
C ARG A 14 -11.77 -11.62 -10.17
N ASN A 15 -10.49 -11.51 -9.81
CA ASN A 15 -9.80 -12.59 -9.09
C ASN A 15 -10.45 -12.92 -7.74
N VAL A 16 -10.93 -11.90 -7.01
CA VAL A 16 -11.71 -12.11 -5.78
C VAL A 16 -13.00 -12.88 -6.10
N PHE A 17 -13.79 -12.43 -7.07
CA PHE A 17 -15.06 -13.08 -7.42
C PHE A 17 -14.89 -14.49 -7.98
N ASP A 18 -13.85 -14.72 -8.80
CA ASP A 18 -13.55 -16.03 -9.33
C ASP A 18 -13.17 -17.02 -8.23
N GLU A 19 -12.42 -16.57 -7.22
CA GLU A 19 -12.14 -17.43 -6.07
C GLU A 19 -13.38 -17.71 -5.22
N LEU A 20 -14.26 -16.71 -5.03
CA LEU A 20 -15.54 -16.92 -4.35
C LEU A 20 -16.45 -17.90 -5.10
N ARG A 21 -16.46 -17.87 -6.44
CA ARG A 21 -17.16 -18.84 -7.29
C ARG A 21 -16.57 -20.24 -7.12
N LEU A 22 -15.25 -20.37 -7.21
CA LEU A 22 -14.53 -21.65 -7.08
C LEU A 22 -14.77 -22.30 -5.71
N THR A 23 -14.80 -21.48 -4.65
CA THR A 23 -15.04 -21.93 -3.28
C THR A 23 -16.53 -22.04 -2.93
N ARG A 24 -17.43 -21.70 -3.86
CA ARG A 24 -18.89 -21.74 -3.71
C ARG A 24 -19.39 -21.00 -2.47
N VAL A 25 -18.81 -19.85 -2.19
CA VAL A 25 -19.17 -19.03 -1.04
C VAL A 25 -20.56 -18.43 -1.23
N SER A 26 -21.44 -18.63 -0.25
CA SER A 26 -22.70 -17.89 -0.16
C SER A 26 -22.41 -16.45 0.27
N TRP A 27 -22.43 -15.50 -0.66
CA TRP A 27 -22.09 -14.10 -0.38
C TRP A 27 -23.04 -13.45 0.63
N ALA A 28 -24.33 -13.78 0.60
CA ALA A 28 -25.35 -13.27 1.52
C ALA A 28 -25.32 -13.93 2.91
N GLY A 29 -24.48 -14.97 3.11
CA GLY A 29 -24.36 -15.68 4.38
C GLY A 29 -25.71 -16.24 4.84
N ARG A 30 -26.12 -15.89 6.06
CA ARG A 30 -27.43 -16.28 6.62
C ARG A 30 -28.58 -15.32 6.32
N LEU A 31 -28.32 -14.18 5.65
CA LEU A 31 -29.37 -13.23 5.27
C LEU A 31 -29.98 -13.62 3.92
N SER A 32 -31.16 -13.06 3.63
CA SER A 32 -31.67 -13.07 2.26
C SER A 32 -30.80 -12.17 1.37
N GLU A 33 -30.78 -12.45 0.06
CA GLU A 33 -30.08 -11.62 -0.92
C GLU A 33 -30.54 -10.15 -0.89
N THR A 34 -31.85 -9.92 -0.71
CA THR A 34 -32.44 -8.57 -0.57
C THR A 34 -31.98 -7.89 0.73
N ASP A 35 -32.01 -8.59 1.87
CA ASP A 35 -31.59 -8.03 3.15
C ASP A 35 -30.09 -7.71 3.17
N PHE A 36 -29.27 -8.55 2.53
CA PHE A 36 -27.84 -8.30 2.38
C PHE A 36 -27.60 -7.04 1.54
N LEU A 37 -28.16 -6.99 0.32
CA LEU A 37 -27.87 -5.90 -0.62
C LEU A 37 -28.45 -4.56 -0.15
N SER A 38 -29.57 -4.56 0.59
CA SER A 38 -30.15 -3.34 1.19
C SER A 38 -29.24 -2.67 2.23
N ARG A 39 -28.17 -3.34 2.67
CA ARG A 39 -27.15 -2.76 3.56
C ARG A 39 -26.15 -1.86 2.81
N ILE A 40 -26.11 -1.97 1.48
CA ILE A 40 -25.14 -1.29 0.62
C ILE A 40 -25.86 -0.37 -0.39
N PHE A 41 -26.99 -0.82 -0.92
CA PHE A 41 -27.71 -0.16 -2.01
C PHE A 41 -29.16 0.16 -1.64
N ASP A 42 -29.68 1.27 -2.17
CA ASP A 42 -31.12 1.51 -2.22
C ASP A 42 -31.72 0.75 -3.42
N LEU A 43 -32.14 -0.50 -3.18
CA LEU A 43 -32.60 -1.41 -4.22
C LEU A 43 -33.85 -0.92 -4.97
N LYS A 44 -34.66 -0.08 -4.32
CA LYS A 44 -35.88 0.49 -4.92
C LYS A 44 -35.56 1.57 -5.93
N GLN A 45 -34.42 2.23 -5.80
CA GLN A 45 -33.95 3.27 -6.72
C GLN A 45 -33.17 2.70 -7.90
N LEU A 46 -32.63 1.48 -7.78
CA LEU A 46 -31.97 0.81 -8.89
C LEU A 46 -33.02 0.30 -9.89
N PRO A 47 -32.82 0.50 -11.20
CA PRO A 47 -33.83 0.14 -12.19
C PRO A 47 -34.05 -1.38 -12.23
N SER A 48 -35.30 -1.76 -12.46
CA SER A 48 -35.66 -3.14 -12.80
C SER A 48 -35.37 -3.42 -14.28
N ASN A 49 -34.92 -4.64 -14.58
CA ASN A 49 -34.83 -5.14 -15.95
C ASN A 49 -36.07 -5.95 -16.37
N ASP A 50 -37.02 -6.16 -15.44
CA ASP A 50 -38.27 -6.87 -15.65
C ASP A 50 -39.45 -5.90 -15.66
N TYR A 51 -40.14 -5.80 -16.79
CA TYR A 51 -41.28 -4.89 -16.97
C TYR A 51 -42.43 -5.12 -15.97
N ARG A 52 -42.49 -6.26 -15.28
CA ARG A 52 -43.55 -6.63 -14.34
C ARG A 52 -43.39 -5.99 -12.96
N VAL A 53 -42.18 -5.53 -12.63
CA VAL A 53 -41.84 -5.03 -11.29
C VAL A 53 -41.09 -3.70 -11.38
N HIS A 54 -41.01 -3.03 -10.23
CA HIS A 54 -40.22 -1.83 -10.07
C HIS A 54 -39.07 -2.13 -9.11
N GLY A 55 -37.91 -1.55 -9.38
CA GLY A 55 -36.73 -1.71 -8.53
C GLY A 55 -35.98 -3.03 -8.75
N LEU A 56 -34.70 -3.05 -8.36
CA LEU A 56 -33.92 -4.28 -8.30
C LEU A 56 -34.44 -5.23 -7.21
N ASP A 57 -35.08 -4.72 -6.16
CA ASP A 57 -35.73 -5.53 -5.13
C ASP A 57 -36.86 -6.39 -5.71
N GLY A 58 -37.65 -5.83 -6.63
CA GLY A 58 -38.67 -6.57 -7.38
C GLY A 58 -38.08 -7.67 -8.24
N ASP A 59 -36.96 -7.41 -8.91
CA ASP A 59 -36.27 -8.40 -9.73
C ASP A 59 -35.76 -9.56 -8.87
N ILE A 60 -35.11 -9.28 -7.73
CA ILE A 60 -34.60 -10.32 -6.82
C ILE A 60 -35.75 -11.19 -6.31
N LEU A 61 -36.90 -10.59 -5.94
CA LEU A 61 -38.07 -11.33 -5.48
C LEU A 61 -38.57 -12.32 -6.56
N ILE A 62 -38.69 -11.87 -7.80
CA ILE A 62 -39.16 -12.73 -8.89
C ILE A 62 -38.11 -13.77 -9.25
N HIS A 63 -36.89 -13.36 -9.54
CA HIS A 63 -35.89 -14.20 -10.19
C HIS A 63 -35.08 -15.07 -9.24
N ARG A 64 -34.86 -14.63 -7.99
CA ARG A 64 -34.06 -15.39 -7.01
C ARG A 64 -34.92 -16.14 -6.01
N GLN A 65 -36.09 -15.60 -5.64
CA GLN A 65 -36.92 -16.19 -4.59
C GLN A 65 -38.10 -16.99 -5.13
N ARG A 66 -38.78 -16.50 -6.18
CA ARG A 66 -39.95 -17.18 -6.73
C ARG A 66 -39.62 -18.21 -7.80
N PHE A 67 -38.78 -17.85 -8.77
CA PHE A 67 -38.45 -18.72 -9.91
C PHE A 67 -37.06 -19.34 -9.84
N ASN A 68 -36.12 -18.70 -9.13
CA ASN A 68 -34.73 -19.14 -9.00
C ASN A 68 -34.06 -19.42 -10.36
N ASP A 69 -34.23 -18.48 -11.30
CA ASP A 69 -33.79 -18.59 -12.70
C ASP A 69 -32.53 -17.76 -13.03
N TRP A 70 -31.99 -17.03 -12.05
CA TRP A 70 -30.66 -16.41 -12.14
C TRP A 70 -29.58 -17.29 -11.51
N PRO A 71 -28.30 -17.15 -11.88
CA PRO A 71 -27.18 -17.82 -11.21
C PRO A 71 -27.00 -17.36 -9.76
N ASP A 72 -26.39 -18.19 -8.89
CA ASP A 72 -26.14 -17.83 -7.48
C ASP A 72 -25.13 -16.69 -7.30
N ASP A 73 -24.31 -16.46 -8.31
CA ASP A 73 -23.25 -15.46 -8.37
C ASP A 73 -23.61 -14.24 -9.24
N TRP A 74 -24.88 -14.10 -9.63
CA TRP A 74 -25.39 -13.02 -10.50
C TRP A 74 -24.94 -11.62 -10.06
N VAL A 75 -24.81 -11.43 -8.74
CA VAL A 75 -24.44 -10.16 -8.10
C VAL A 75 -23.08 -9.63 -8.57
N TYR A 76 -22.14 -10.51 -8.94
CA TYR A 76 -20.79 -10.12 -9.33
C TYR A 76 -20.74 -9.47 -10.72
N ASP A 77 -21.72 -9.77 -11.58
CA ASP A 77 -21.76 -9.30 -12.97
C ASP A 77 -22.90 -8.29 -13.23
N ASP A 78 -23.73 -8.00 -12.22
CA ASP A 78 -24.85 -7.05 -12.37
C ASP A 78 -24.36 -5.61 -12.55
N VAL A 79 -24.69 -5.04 -13.70
CA VAL A 79 -24.27 -3.69 -14.11
C VAL A 79 -24.85 -2.57 -13.24
N ARG A 80 -25.96 -2.81 -12.53
CA ARG A 80 -26.61 -1.82 -11.66
C ARG A 80 -25.89 -1.71 -10.33
N LEU A 81 -25.36 -2.83 -9.83
CA LEU A 81 -24.50 -2.87 -8.63
C LEU A 81 -23.08 -2.43 -8.96
N ASN A 82 -22.63 -2.72 -10.18
CA ASN A 82 -21.36 -2.29 -10.76
C ASN A 82 -20.15 -2.61 -9.87
N LEU A 83 -20.11 -3.79 -9.25
CA LEU A 83 -19.02 -4.16 -8.33
C LEU A 83 -17.66 -4.30 -9.02
N LEU A 84 -17.62 -4.51 -10.34
CA LEU A 84 -16.38 -4.66 -11.12
C LEU A 84 -15.74 -3.33 -11.54
N ARG A 85 -16.54 -2.29 -11.82
CA ARG A 85 -16.05 -1.02 -12.38
C ARG A 85 -16.53 0.22 -11.63
N GLY A 86 -17.37 0.04 -10.63
CA GLY A 86 -17.85 1.08 -9.75
C GLY A 86 -16.82 1.51 -8.71
N PRO A 87 -17.18 2.46 -7.85
CA PRO A 87 -16.30 3.01 -6.83
C PRO A 87 -15.64 1.95 -5.93
N ASP A 88 -14.38 2.18 -5.51
CA ASP A 88 -13.63 1.28 -4.62
C ASP A 88 -14.30 1.09 -3.25
N ASP A 89 -14.89 2.14 -2.70
CA ASP A 89 -15.58 2.12 -1.41
C ASP A 89 -16.80 1.19 -1.43
N VAL A 90 -17.58 1.20 -2.50
CA VAL A 90 -18.73 0.28 -2.68
C VAL A 90 -18.26 -1.17 -2.73
N PHE A 91 -17.19 -1.46 -3.47
CA PHE A 91 -16.63 -2.82 -3.54
C PHE A 91 -16.07 -3.29 -2.20
N LEU A 92 -15.29 -2.44 -1.52
CA LEU A 92 -14.77 -2.75 -0.20
C LEU A 92 -15.90 -2.94 0.83
N GLN A 93 -16.95 -2.12 0.76
CA GLN A 93 -18.13 -2.27 1.62
C GLN A 93 -18.82 -3.60 1.36
N PHE A 94 -19.01 -4.01 0.10
CA PHE A 94 -19.57 -5.32 -0.24
C PHE A 94 -18.79 -6.47 0.41
N LEU A 95 -17.47 -6.47 0.30
CA LEU A 95 -16.62 -7.49 0.92
C LEU A 95 -16.70 -7.44 2.46
N CYS A 96 -16.75 -6.25 3.06
CA CYS A 96 -16.90 -6.09 4.51
C CYS A 96 -18.26 -6.59 5.01
N GLU A 97 -19.33 -6.35 4.24
CA GLU A 97 -20.67 -6.83 4.56
C GLU A 97 -20.76 -8.35 4.49
N MET A 98 -20.07 -9.00 3.53
CA MET A 98 -19.97 -10.47 3.51
C MET A 98 -19.49 -10.98 4.87
N ILE A 99 -18.37 -10.47 5.38
CA ILE A 99 -17.82 -10.95 6.67
C ILE A 99 -18.40 -10.26 7.91
N HIS A 100 -19.48 -9.50 7.77
CA HIS A 100 -20.11 -8.83 8.90
C HIS A 100 -20.77 -9.87 9.85
N PRO A 101 -20.70 -9.72 11.18
CA PRO A 101 -21.21 -10.72 12.14
C PRO A 101 -22.71 -11.03 12.02
N VAL A 102 -23.50 -10.09 11.51
CA VAL A 102 -24.94 -10.31 11.22
C VAL A 102 -25.15 -11.20 10.00
N VAL A 103 -24.22 -11.16 9.03
CA VAL A 103 -24.24 -11.97 7.80
C VAL A 103 -23.61 -13.33 8.05
N ARG A 104 -22.51 -13.35 8.80
CA ARG A 104 -21.68 -14.54 9.02
C ARG A 104 -21.15 -14.60 10.46
N PRO A 105 -21.76 -15.43 11.33
CA PRO A 105 -21.36 -15.50 12.74
C PRO A 105 -20.16 -16.42 13.01
N ASP A 106 -19.81 -17.31 12.07
CA ASP A 106 -18.67 -18.24 12.22
C ASP A 106 -17.34 -17.50 12.00
N ARG A 107 -16.52 -17.45 13.06
CA ARG A 107 -15.21 -16.78 13.04
C ARG A 107 -14.19 -17.46 12.13
N ALA A 108 -14.24 -18.78 11.99
CA ALA A 108 -13.33 -19.50 11.11
C ALA A 108 -13.65 -19.20 9.64
N GLU A 109 -14.94 -19.15 9.30
CA GLU A 109 -15.39 -18.78 7.96
C GLU A 109 -15.03 -17.31 7.64
N VAL A 110 -15.26 -16.39 8.60
CA VAL A 110 -14.85 -14.99 8.47
C VAL A 110 -13.34 -14.85 8.26
N ALA A 111 -12.52 -15.55 9.04
CA ALA A 111 -11.07 -15.51 8.89
C ALA A 111 -10.61 -16.06 7.53
N SER A 112 -11.24 -17.13 7.05
CA SER A 112 -10.97 -17.70 5.72
C SER A 112 -11.27 -16.69 4.61
N LEU A 113 -12.46 -16.08 4.63
CA LEU A 113 -12.86 -15.07 3.64
C LEU A 113 -12.01 -13.82 3.68
N GLN A 114 -11.71 -13.31 4.87
CA GLN A 114 -10.81 -12.16 5.03
C GLN A 114 -9.42 -12.48 4.43
N GLY A 115 -8.93 -13.71 4.60
CA GLY A 115 -7.69 -14.17 3.98
C GLY A 115 -7.75 -14.17 2.45
N ILE A 116 -8.85 -14.65 1.86
CA ILE A 116 -9.09 -14.59 0.41
C ILE A 116 -9.07 -13.13 -0.07
N PHE A 117 -9.83 -12.25 0.59
CA PHE A 117 -9.91 -10.84 0.22
C PHE A 117 -8.54 -10.17 0.26
N ASN A 118 -7.84 -10.28 1.40
CA ASN A 118 -6.57 -9.59 1.60
C ASN A 118 -5.45 -10.10 0.72
N ARG A 119 -5.46 -11.39 0.35
CA ARG A 119 -4.46 -11.92 -0.60
C ARG A 119 -4.55 -11.24 -1.97
N HIS A 120 -5.76 -10.95 -2.44
CA HIS A 120 -5.97 -10.26 -3.72
C HIS A 120 -5.86 -8.74 -3.57
N LEU A 121 -6.51 -8.14 -2.57
CA LEU A 121 -6.50 -6.70 -2.33
C LEU A 121 -5.10 -6.14 -2.08
N ALA A 122 -4.20 -6.93 -1.48
CA ALA A 122 -2.84 -6.49 -1.22
C ALA A 122 -2.05 -6.17 -2.50
N LEU A 123 -2.39 -6.79 -3.64
CA LEU A 123 -1.75 -6.52 -4.93
C LEU A 123 -2.05 -5.10 -5.44
N ASP A 124 -3.18 -4.53 -5.03
CA ASP A 124 -3.58 -3.15 -5.34
C ASP A 124 -3.40 -2.20 -4.13
N GLY A 125 -2.69 -2.66 -3.09
CA GLY A 125 -2.37 -1.82 -1.94
C GLY A 125 -3.54 -1.58 -0.98
N PHE A 126 -4.50 -2.51 -0.88
CA PHE A 126 -5.62 -2.45 0.06
C PHE A 126 -5.65 -3.65 1.00
N GLU A 127 -6.31 -3.47 2.15
CA GLU A 127 -6.64 -4.53 3.09
C GLU A 127 -7.99 -4.29 3.76
N ILE A 128 -8.65 -5.37 4.15
CA ILE A 128 -9.80 -5.40 5.03
C ILE A 128 -9.30 -5.76 6.43
N VAL A 129 -9.53 -4.86 7.39
CA VAL A 129 -9.08 -5.00 8.77
C VAL A 129 -10.22 -4.78 9.75
N ALA A 130 -10.14 -5.42 10.93
CA ALA A 130 -11.06 -5.14 12.01
C ALA A 130 -10.87 -3.70 12.50
N ARG A 131 -11.93 -2.89 12.41
CA ARG A 131 -11.93 -1.48 12.82
C ARG A 131 -12.50 -1.27 14.21
N THR A 132 -13.52 -2.03 14.57
CA THR A 132 -14.20 -1.96 15.87
C THR A 132 -14.76 -3.33 16.24
N VAL A 133 -15.39 -3.41 17.42
CA VAL A 133 -16.03 -4.62 17.94
C VAL A 133 -17.45 -4.27 18.37
N ILE A 134 -18.42 -5.09 17.99
CA ILE A 134 -19.81 -5.01 18.47
C ILE A 134 -20.16 -6.37 19.06
N SER A 135 -20.62 -6.38 20.31
CA SER A 135 -21.01 -7.61 21.03
C SER A 135 -19.92 -8.70 21.02
N GLY A 136 -18.65 -8.28 21.13
CA GLY A 136 -17.50 -9.19 21.09
C GLY A 136 -17.16 -9.75 19.70
N GLN A 137 -17.79 -9.26 18.63
CA GLN A 137 -17.50 -9.65 17.24
C GLN A 137 -16.86 -8.48 16.46
N PRO A 138 -15.85 -8.74 15.63
CA PRO A 138 -15.17 -7.70 14.87
C PRO A 138 -16.06 -7.15 13.75
N ILE A 139 -15.98 -5.83 13.55
CA ILE A 139 -16.54 -5.13 12.39
C ILE A 139 -15.37 -4.66 11.53
N PHE A 140 -15.43 -5.00 10.25
CA PHE A 140 -14.33 -4.79 9.32
C PHE A 140 -14.52 -3.51 8.49
N SER A 141 -13.41 -2.98 8.01
CA SER A 141 -13.37 -1.87 7.06
C SER A 141 -12.23 -2.11 6.08
N GLY A 142 -12.48 -1.85 4.80
CA GLY A 142 -11.44 -1.68 3.81
C GLY A 142 -10.63 -0.42 4.11
N ARG A 143 -9.32 -0.49 3.97
CA ARG A 143 -8.42 0.66 3.97
C ARG A 143 -7.27 0.43 3.00
N PRO A 144 -6.65 1.49 2.47
CA PRO A 144 -5.34 1.35 1.87
C PRO A 144 -4.39 0.73 2.89
N LEU A 145 -3.57 -0.21 2.45
CA LEU A 145 -2.45 -0.69 3.24
C LEU A 145 -1.65 0.53 3.68
N PHE A 146 -1.50 0.73 4.99
CA PHE A 146 -0.56 1.69 5.54
C PHE A 146 0.86 1.13 5.33
N GLN A 147 1.28 1.10 4.07
CA GLN A 147 2.67 0.89 3.73
C GLN A 147 3.34 2.26 3.75
N THR A 148 3.88 2.62 4.91
CA THR A 148 4.85 3.72 5.04
C THR A 148 5.96 3.61 4.00
N ALA A 149 6.26 2.39 3.54
CA ALA A 149 7.09 2.14 2.36
C ALA A 149 6.42 2.66 1.08
N HIS A 150 5.32 2.10 0.58
CA HIS A 150 4.73 2.43 -0.74
C HIS A 150 4.35 3.91 -0.94
N ALA A 151 3.78 4.57 0.08
CA ALA A 151 3.50 6.02 -0.01
C ALA A 151 4.79 6.86 -0.05
N ALA A 152 5.83 6.46 0.70
CA ALA A 152 7.15 7.06 0.56
C ALA A 152 7.71 6.73 -0.83
N THR A 153 7.55 5.50 -1.31
CA THR A 153 8.14 5.05 -2.56
C THR A 153 7.56 5.73 -3.81
N LEU A 154 6.28 6.07 -3.82
CA LEU A 154 5.70 6.94 -4.86
C LEU A 154 6.38 8.32 -4.89
N ALA A 155 6.72 8.88 -3.73
CA ALA A 155 7.53 10.10 -3.66
C ALA A 155 8.99 9.85 -4.11
N GLY A 156 9.56 8.68 -3.81
CA GLY A 156 10.86 8.25 -4.34
C GLY A 156 10.90 8.21 -5.87
N HIS A 157 9.88 7.64 -6.52
CA HIS A 157 9.79 7.58 -7.99
C HIS A 157 9.76 8.98 -8.63
N ARG A 158 9.14 9.97 -7.95
CA ARG A 158 9.17 11.36 -8.41
C ARG A 158 10.59 11.94 -8.41
N ILE A 159 11.42 11.60 -7.40
CA ILE A 159 12.83 12.00 -7.38
C ILE A 159 13.59 11.37 -8.54
N ALA A 160 13.41 10.07 -8.78
CA ALA A 160 14.10 9.36 -9.85
C ALA A 160 13.82 9.99 -11.21
N HIS A 161 12.56 10.33 -11.46
CA HIS A 161 12.14 11.04 -12.66
C HIS A 161 12.72 12.47 -12.72
N ALA A 162 12.74 13.21 -11.60
CA ALA A 162 13.28 14.56 -11.53
C ALA A 162 14.81 14.62 -11.70
N LEU A 163 15.52 13.55 -11.34
CA LEU A 163 16.95 13.33 -11.58
C LEU A 163 17.24 12.74 -12.96
N ALA A 164 16.21 12.36 -13.73
CA ALA A 164 16.34 11.59 -14.98
C ALA A 164 17.25 10.36 -14.83
N SER A 165 17.17 9.67 -13.68
CA SER A 165 18.07 8.57 -13.35
C SER A 165 17.33 7.23 -13.34
N ASP A 166 17.49 6.47 -14.42
CA ASP A 166 16.99 5.10 -14.53
C ASP A 166 17.53 4.20 -13.41
N GLN A 167 18.75 4.49 -12.94
CA GLN A 167 19.40 3.76 -11.85
C GLN A 167 18.68 3.94 -10.51
N ILE A 168 18.24 5.17 -10.19
CA ILE A 168 17.49 5.45 -8.95
C ILE A 168 16.09 4.84 -9.02
N ALA A 169 15.44 4.89 -10.18
CA ALA A 169 14.15 4.23 -10.38
C ALA A 169 14.27 2.71 -10.17
N ALA A 170 15.29 2.07 -10.74
CA ALA A 170 15.55 0.65 -10.55
C ALA A 170 15.86 0.28 -9.10
N GLN A 171 16.59 1.12 -8.36
CA GLN A 171 16.82 0.91 -6.92
C GLN A 171 15.52 0.96 -6.13
N ILE A 172 14.62 1.88 -6.49
CA ILE A 172 13.33 2.01 -5.85
C ILE A 172 12.46 0.78 -6.07
N THR A 173 12.26 0.36 -7.33
CA THR A 173 11.49 -0.85 -7.63
C THR A 173 12.08 -2.06 -6.91
N ARG A 174 13.41 -2.19 -6.89
CA ARG A 174 14.10 -3.28 -6.18
C ARG A 174 13.81 -3.26 -4.68
N MET A 175 13.84 -2.09 -4.04
CA MET A 175 13.47 -1.97 -2.63
C MET A 175 12.05 -2.51 -2.41
N GLU A 176 11.07 -2.09 -3.21
CA GLU A 176 9.66 -2.49 -3.05
C GLU A 176 9.44 -3.98 -3.22
N THR A 177 9.90 -4.54 -4.33
CA THR A 177 9.64 -5.94 -4.69
C THR A 177 10.33 -6.91 -3.73
N SER A 178 11.36 -6.44 -3.01
CA SER A 178 12.13 -7.26 -2.06
C SER A 178 11.66 -7.15 -0.61
N ILE A 179 10.75 -6.23 -0.23
CA ILE A 179 10.33 -6.05 1.18
C ILE A 179 9.85 -7.35 1.83
N ASP A 180 8.99 -8.10 1.15
CA ASP A 180 8.39 -9.32 1.68
C ASP A 180 9.15 -10.59 1.24
N THR A 181 9.83 -10.55 0.09
CA THR A 181 10.50 -11.70 -0.52
C THR A 181 11.97 -11.85 -0.10
N ASP A 182 12.67 -10.74 0.08
CA ASP A 182 14.07 -10.68 0.54
C ASP A 182 14.32 -9.39 1.37
N PRO A 183 13.90 -9.37 2.65
CA PRO A 183 14.04 -8.21 3.52
C PRO A 183 15.49 -7.69 3.64
N ALA A 184 16.49 -8.57 3.52
CA ALA A 184 17.90 -8.20 3.61
C ALA A 184 18.35 -7.43 2.35
N LEU A 185 17.88 -7.84 1.18
CA LEU A 185 18.10 -7.12 -0.08
C LEU A 185 17.40 -5.75 -0.07
N ALA A 186 16.17 -5.67 0.46
CA ALA A 186 15.43 -4.42 0.58
C ALA A 186 16.20 -3.39 1.42
N ILE A 187 16.71 -3.81 2.58
CA ILE A 187 17.53 -2.96 3.47
C ILE A 187 18.83 -2.51 2.78
N GLY A 188 19.49 -3.40 2.06
CA GLY A 188 20.69 -3.06 1.29
C GLY A 188 20.41 -1.99 0.24
N SER A 189 19.34 -2.19 -0.52
CA SER A 189 18.88 -1.28 -1.57
C SER A 189 18.46 0.08 -1.01
N ALA A 190 17.88 0.12 0.19
CA ALA A 190 17.54 1.35 0.91
C ALA A 190 18.77 2.19 1.25
N LYS A 191 19.85 1.55 1.70
CA LYS A 191 21.12 2.24 1.94
C LYS A 191 21.69 2.80 0.63
N GLU A 192 21.77 1.96 -0.41
CA GLU A 192 22.31 2.35 -1.72
C GLU A 192 21.53 3.51 -2.36
N PHE A 193 20.21 3.52 -2.20
CA PHE A 193 19.34 4.60 -2.66
C PHE A 193 19.74 5.94 -2.02
N VAL A 194 19.85 6.01 -0.68
CA VAL A 194 20.21 7.28 0.00
C VAL A 194 21.63 7.72 -0.37
N GLU A 195 22.57 6.78 -0.49
CA GLU A 195 23.93 7.09 -0.96
C GLU A 195 23.91 7.70 -2.37
N SER A 196 23.10 7.13 -3.27
CA SER A 196 22.98 7.59 -4.66
C SER A 196 22.41 9.02 -4.72
N ILE A 197 21.36 9.31 -3.94
CA ILE A 197 20.79 10.66 -3.82
C ILE A 197 21.83 11.64 -3.27
N CYS A 198 22.52 11.29 -2.18
CA CYS A 198 23.51 12.19 -1.59
C CYS A 198 24.67 12.48 -2.54
N LYS A 199 25.18 11.45 -3.22
CA LYS A 199 26.25 11.59 -4.23
C LYS A 199 25.80 12.48 -5.39
N GLY A 200 24.58 12.27 -5.90
CA GLY A 200 24.00 13.10 -6.96
C GLY A 200 23.94 14.58 -6.58
N ILE A 201 23.38 14.90 -5.40
CA ILE A 201 23.31 16.27 -4.89
C ILE A 201 24.71 16.90 -4.74
N LEU A 202 25.67 16.16 -4.19
CA LEU A 202 27.04 16.66 -3.97
C LEU A 202 27.77 16.91 -5.29
N MET A 203 27.63 16.02 -6.28
CA MET A 203 28.21 16.19 -7.60
C MET A 203 27.61 17.41 -8.33
N GLU A 204 26.29 17.60 -8.28
CA GLU A 204 25.62 18.75 -8.90
C GLU A 204 26.00 20.07 -8.20
N ALA A 205 26.24 20.04 -6.89
CA ALA A 205 26.76 21.17 -6.12
C ALA A 205 28.26 21.45 -6.31
N GLY A 206 28.96 20.66 -7.15
CA GLY A 206 30.39 20.83 -7.42
C GLY A 206 31.32 20.37 -6.30
N ALA A 207 30.86 19.51 -5.38
CA ALA A 207 31.69 18.96 -4.32
C ALA A 207 32.51 17.75 -4.81
N SER A 208 33.78 17.67 -4.40
CA SER A 208 34.65 16.54 -4.70
C SER A 208 34.35 15.34 -3.77
N LEU A 209 34.16 14.16 -4.37
CA LEU A 209 33.95 12.90 -3.64
C LEU A 209 35.18 11.99 -3.81
N SER A 210 35.59 11.32 -2.73
CA SER A 210 36.64 10.30 -2.73
C SER A 210 36.15 8.92 -3.18
N GLY A 211 34.83 8.68 -3.13
CA GLY A 211 34.18 7.42 -3.48
C GLY A 211 34.16 6.37 -2.36
N SER A 212 34.79 6.67 -1.22
CA SER A 212 34.89 5.81 -0.03
C SER A 212 34.06 6.32 1.15
N GLU A 213 33.27 7.36 0.95
CA GLU A 213 32.47 7.97 2.00
C GLU A 213 31.35 7.02 2.47
N THR A 214 31.24 6.91 3.78
CA THR A 214 30.12 6.26 4.45
C THR A 214 28.86 7.11 4.34
N LEU A 215 27.68 6.48 4.44
CA LEU A 215 26.40 7.19 4.42
C LEU A 215 26.33 8.37 5.43
N PRO A 216 26.77 8.24 6.70
CA PRO A 216 26.83 9.38 7.61
C PRO A 216 27.70 10.56 7.11
N GLN A 217 28.83 10.27 6.46
CA GLN A 217 29.72 11.30 5.89
C GLN A 217 29.07 12.00 4.69
N LEU A 218 28.40 11.24 3.81
CA LEU A 218 27.65 11.79 2.68
C LEU A 218 26.53 12.71 3.16
N VAL A 219 25.69 12.26 4.10
CA VAL A 219 24.57 13.06 4.62
C VAL A 219 25.07 14.31 5.33
N LYS A 220 26.18 14.23 6.09
CA LYS A 220 26.79 15.40 6.72
C LYS A 220 27.22 16.44 5.68
N SER A 221 27.82 15.99 4.59
CA SER A 221 28.28 16.87 3.50
C SER A 221 27.12 17.53 2.78
N VAL A 222 26.06 16.77 2.47
CA VAL A 222 24.84 17.31 1.84
C VAL A 222 24.23 18.42 2.70
N ARG A 223 24.12 18.23 4.02
CA ARG A 223 23.55 19.27 4.90
C ARG A 223 24.34 20.57 4.89
N ARG A 224 25.65 20.49 4.76
CA ARG A 224 26.53 21.66 4.65
C ARG A 224 26.27 22.42 3.35
N VAL A 225 26.13 21.70 2.24
CA VAL A 225 25.74 22.27 0.94
C VAL A 225 24.36 22.92 0.99
N LEU A 226 23.42 22.30 1.71
CA LEU A 226 22.06 22.81 1.88
C LEU A 226 21.95 23.98 2.86
N ASP A 227 23.03 24.34 3.57
CA ASP A 227 23.04 25.34 4.65
C ASP A 227 21.99 25.06 5.74
N LEU A 228 21.77 23.77 6.02
CA LEU A 228 21.00 23.34 7.18
C LEU A 228 21.75 23.60 8.51
N GLU A 229 22.85 24.36 8.46
CA GLU A 229 23.66 24.82 9.58
C GLU A 229 23.44 26.32 9.90
N ALA A 230 22.62 27.04 9.10
CA ALA A 230 22.29 28.43 9.35
C ALA A 230 21.59 28.62 10.72
N ALA A 231 21.95 29.69 11.44
CA ALA A 231 21.51 29.95 12.81
C ALA A 231 19.98 30.07 12.94
N GLY A 232 19.37 29.18 13.73
CA GLY A 232 17.95 29.21 14.09
C GLY A 232 17.51 27.89 14.74
N ALA A 233 16.67 27.96 15.79
CA ALA A 233 16.25 26.77 16.55
C ALA A 233 15.51 25.71 15.69
N SER A 234 14.82 26.14 14.63
CA SER A 234 14.17 25.26 13.66
C SER A 234 15.19 24.45 12.84
N ASN A 235 16.26 25.07 12.37
CA ASN A 235 17.30 24.42 11.57
C ASN A 235 18.06 23.36 12.38
N GLU A 236 18.36 23.64 13.65
CA GLU A 236 18.97 22.65 14.55
C GLU A 236 18.07 21.43 14.77
N THR A 237 16.75 21.65 14.89
CA THR A 237 15.78 20.55 15.01
C THR A 237 15.75 19.70 13.74
N ILE A 238 15.71 20.35 12.57
CA ILE A 238 15.73 19.66 11.27
C ILE A 238 17.03 18.85 11.12
N LYS A 239 18.19 19.46 11.41
CA LYS A 239 19.50 18.81 11.35
C LYS A 239 19.57 17.57 12.23
N ARG A 240 19.05 17.65 13.46
CA ARG A 240 19.00 16.50 14.38
C ARG A 240 18.09 15.40 13.84
N THR A 241 16.92 15.75 13.30
CA THR A 241 15.97 14.79 12.71
C THR A 241 16.57 14.08 11.50
N VAL A 242 17.15 14.83 10.55
CA VAL A 242 17.84 14.26 9.39
C VAL A 242 19.01 13.35 9.83
N SER A 243 19.67 13.65 10.96
CA SER A 243 20.73 12.80 11.55
C SER A 243 20.19 11.49 12.07
N ALA A 244 19.10 11.56 12.82
CA ALA A 244 18.45 10.39 13.35
C ALA A 244 17.99 9.46 12.22
N ILE A 245 17.36 10.00 11.17
CA ILE A 245 16.86 9.19 10.04
C ILE A 245 18.02 8.54 9.26
N ALA A 246 19.10 9.27 9.01
CA ALA A 246 20.29 8.71 8.36
C ALA A 246 20.98 7.63 9.23
N GLY A 247 21.10 7.90 10.53
CA GLY A 247 21.64 6.94 11.50
C GLY A 247 20.80 5.68 11.61
N LEU A 248 19.47 5.79 11.55
CA LEU A 248 18.56 4.63 11.49
C LEU A 248 18.77 3.82 10.21
N THR A 249 18.87 4.48 9.05
CA THR A 249 19.11 3.79 7.77
C THR A 249 20.43 3.03 7.78
N GLN A 250 21.50 3.67 8.27
CA GLN A 250 22.83 3.06 8.41
C GLN A 250 22.81 1.90 9.43
N GLY A 251 22.24 2.13 10.61
CA GLY A 251 22.18 1.13 11.67
C GLY A 251 21.41 -0.13 11.25
N ILE A 252 20.29 0.03 10.54
CA ILE A 252 19.54 -1.13 10.02
C ILE A 252 20.35 -1.88 8.96
N ALA A 253 21.11 -1.18 8.11
CA ALA A 253 22.00 -1.81 7.14
C ALA A 253 23.24 -2.49 7.75
N GLU A 254 23.74 -1.99 8.88
CA GLU A 254 24.82 -2.60 9.67
C GLU A 254 24.33 -3.84 10.43
N LEU A 255 23.12 -3.82 10.98
CA LEU A 255 22.47 -5.01 11.57
C LEU A 255 22.38 -6.14 10.55
N ARG A 256 22.08 -5.85 9.28
CA ARG A 256 22.15 -6.83 8.18
C ARG A 256 23.57 -7.42 8.03
N GLY A 257 24.62 -6.61 8.17
CA GLY A 257 26.01 -7.08 8.08
C GLY A 257 26.42 -7.99 9.24
N GLN A 258 25.92 -7.72 10.45
CA GLN A 258 26.13 -8.56 11.64
C GLN A 258 25.29 -9.85 11.60
N LEU A 259 24.08 -9.78 11.04
CA LEU A 259 23.17 -10.91 10.83
C LEU A 259 23.45 -11.70 9.53
N GLY A 260 24.43 -11.27 8.73
CA GLY A 260 24.79 -11.89 7.45
C GLY A 260 26.29 -12.13 7.30
N SER A 261 27.01 -12.37 8.41
CA SER A 261 28.46 -12.22 8.53
C SER A 261 29.25 -12.69 7.31
N GLY A 262 30.04 -11.77 6.75
CA GLY A 262 31.17 -12.12 5.90
C GLY A 262 32.02 -13.18 6.61
N HIS A 263 32.26 -14.28 5.88
CA HIS A 263 32.97 -15.51 6.26
C HIS A 263 32.08 -16.63 6.85
N GLY A 264 31.46 -17.40 5.95
CA GLY A 264 30.89 -18.72 6.23
C GLY A 264 29.42 -18.70 6.66
N HIS A 265 28.57 -19.32 5.86
CA HIS A 265 27.17 -19.56 6.20
C HIS A 265 27.06 -20.44 7.45
N HIS A 266 26.63 -19.88 8.58
CA HIS A 266 26.04 -20.69 9.65
C HIS A 266 24.52 -20.76 9.39
N PRO A 267 23.90 -21.96 9.31
CA PRO A 267 22.47 -22.13 9.01
C PRO A 267 21.47 -21.51 10.00
N ALA A 268 21.96 -20.81 11.03
CA ALA A 268 21.19 -20.27 12.14
C ALA A 268 21.20 -18.73 12.21
N THR A 269 21.66 -18.03 11.17
CA THR A 269 21.62 -16.55 11.15
C THR A 269 20.19 -16.04 10.95
N GLU A 270 19.73 -15.22 11.90
CA GLU A 270 18.36 -14.72 11.95
C GLU A 270 18.14 -13.66 10.86
N ARG A 271 17.23 -13.92 9.91
CA ARG A 271 16.93 -12.99 8.82
C ARG A 271 16.12 -11.79 9.35
N PRO A 272 16.38 -10.56 8.87
CA PRO A 272 15.57 -9.40 9.23
C PRO A 272 14.11 -9.62 8.82
N SER A 273 13.16 -9.22 9.66
CA SER A 273 11.73 -9.37 9.35
C SER A 273 11.28 -8.37 8.28
N PRO A 274 10.23 -8.67 7.50
CA PRO A 274 9.64 -7.71 6.57
C PRO A 274 9.23 -6.38 7.22
N ALA A 275 8.88 -6.40 8.52
CA ALA A 275 8.58 -5.19 9.27
C ALA A 275 9.81 -4.28 9.42
N VAL A 276 10.99 -4.85 9.67
CA VAL A 276 12.26 -4.10 9.75
C VAL A 276 12.67 -3.56 8.37
N ALA A 277 12.47 -4.36 7.30
CA ALA A 277 12.72 -3.89 5.94
C ALA A 277 11.81 -2.73 5.54
N ARG A 278 10.51 -2.79 5.86
CA ARG A 278 9.57 -1.67 5.63
C ARG A 278 10.02 -0.39 6.34
N LEU A 279 10.50 -0.50 7.58
CA LEU A 279 11.02 0.65 8.33
C LEU A 279 12.24 1.27 7.63
N ALA A 280 13.20 0.44 7.21
CA ALA A 280 14.41 0.91 6.53
C ALA A 280 14.09 1.59 5.19
N VAL A 281 13.26 0.96 4.36
CA VAL A 281 12.84 1.51 3.06
C VAL A 281 12.08 2.82 3.26
N GLY A 282 11.12 2.88 4.19
CA GLY A 282 10.37 4.10 4.49
C GLY A 282 11.27 5.25 4.97
N ALA A 283 12.24 4.96 5.86
CA ALA A 283 13.21 5.93 6.35
C ALA A 283 14.12 6.46 5.23
N ALA A 284 14.64 5.56 4.39
CA ALA A 284 15.50 5.89 3.26
C ALA A 284 14.78 6.79 2.25
N VAL A 285 13.56 6.44 1.88
CA VAL A 285 12.81 7.24 0.90
C VAL A 285 12.41 8.60 1.48
N THR A 286 11.94 8.65 2.73
CA THR A 286 11.63 9.92 3.41
C THR A 286 12.84 10.86 3.43
N LEU A 287 14.02 10.34 3.77
CA LEU A 287 15.26 11.10 3.77
C LEU A 287 15.65 11.57 2.37
N GLY A 288 15.60 10.67 1.38
CA GLY A 288 15.94 10.99 0.00
C GLY A 288 15.06 12.10 -0.57
N VAL A 289 13.73 11.99 -0.40
CA VAL A 289 12.75 13.01 -0.83
C VAL A 289 13.08 14.36 -0.20
N PHE A 290 13.23 14.39 1.12
CA PHE A 290 13.49 15.64 1.84
C PHE A 290 14.77 16.34 1.36
N LEU A 291 15.89 15.60 1.27
CA LEU A 291 17.17 16.19 0.87
C LEU A 291 17.12 16.73 -0.56
N PHE A 292 16.49 15.98 -1.47
CA PHE A 292 16.39 16.37 -2.87
C PHE A 292 15.47 17.56 -3.11
N ASP A 293 14.26 17.55 -2.54
CA ASP A 293 13.31 18.65 -2.66
C ASP A 293 13.89 19.94 -2.06
N HIS A 294 14.57 19.83 -0.92
CA HIS A 294 15.22 20.97 -0.29
C HIS A 294 16.35 21.54 -1.17
N TYR A 295 17.14 20.67 -1.81
CA TYR A 295 18.17 21.08 -2.76
C TYR A 295 17.57 21.82 -3.96
N ARG A 296 16.56 21.24 -4.63
CA ARG A 296 15.92 21.86 -5.81
C ARG A 296 15.26 23.21 -5.48
N ASN A 297 14.59 23.31 -4.34
CA ASN A 297 13.97 24.56 -3.93
C ASN A 297 15.02 25.67 -3.69
N ARG A 298 16.22 25.31 -3.23
CA ARG A 298 17.33 26.24 -3.06
C ARG A 298 17.93 26.66 -4.39
N THR A 299 18.20 25.72 -5.30
CA THR A 299 18.75 26.05 -6.63
C THR A 299 17.77 26.88 -7.46
N ALA A 300 16.46 26.59 -7.40
CA ALA A 300 15.43 27.41 -8.04
C ALA A 300 15.37 28.85 -7.50
N LYS A 301 15.53 29.05 -6.18
CA LYS A 301 15.60 30.38 -5.56
C LYS A 301 16.89 31.13 -5.89
N ALA A 302 18.00 30.43 -6.10
CA ALA A 302 19.28 31.06 -6.45
C ALA A 302 19.34 31.49 -7.94
N ALA A 303 18.49 30.90 -8.79
CA ALA A 303 18.39 31.21 -10.21
C ALA A 303 17.34 32.30 -10.55
N ALA A 304 16.52 32.71 -9.57
CA ALA A 304 15.48 33.74 -9.68
C ALA A 304 15.99 35.08 -9.13
#